data_AF-A0A924HPL5-F1
#
_entry.id   AF-A0A924HPL5-F1
#
_cell.length_a   1.000
_cell.length_b   1.000
_cell.length_c   1.000
_cell.angle_alpha   90.00
_cell.angle_beta   90.00
_cell.angle_gamma   90.00
#
_symmetry.space_group_name_H-M   'P 1'
#
loop_
_entity.id
_entity.type
_entity.pdbx_description
1 polymer ?
#
loop_
_entity_poly.entity_id
_entity_poly.type
_entity_poly.pdbx_seq_one_letter_code
_entity_poly.pdbx_strand_id
1 'polypeptide(L)'
;MSLADLMKKGSLRQLATVTVATTATVGPDSLPSVASVATVSVANAQKQAANDAAATTADPDRWCWPHSEAMNTGEIDTFTARVARFTDKGLGLNDAENLADKLVKRDREPDDRRLCLECSHLAGHAAGSWGCRNWQAAGIAIRAKDAAVSATLVHQLQRGDGFKKGAL
;
A
#
# COMPACT_ATOMS: atom_id res chain seq x y z
N MET A 1 -12.69 -15.56 -22.97
CA MET A 1 -13.65 -16.20 -22.05
C MET A 1 -14.95 -15.41 -22.13
N SER A 2 -15.98 -15.92 -22.82
CA SER A 2 -17.18 -15.16 -23.17
C SER A 2 -18.33 -15.47 -22.23
N LEU A 3 -19.16 -14.46 -21.95
CA LEU A 3 -20.39 -14.57 -21.15
C LEU A 3 -21.40 -15.58 -21.74
N ALA A 4 -21.26 -15.90 -23.03
CA ALA A 4 -22.03 -16.92 -23.73
C ALA A 4 -21.80 -18.35 -23.21
N ASP A 5 -20.61 -18.66 -22.66
CA ASP A 5 -20.28 -20.01 -22.20
C ASP A 5 -20.97 -20.36 -20.87
N LEU A 6 -21.37 -19.35 -20.09
CA LEU A 6 -22.01 -19.52 -18.78
C LEU A 6 -23.51 -19.84 -18.88
N MET A 7 -24.18 -19.39 -19.93
CA MET A 7 -25.63 -19.61 -20.15
C MET A 7 -25.96 -21.03 -20.65
N LYS A 8 -24.97 -21.78 -21.13
CA LYS A 8 -25.16 -23.16 -21.65
C LYS A 8 -25.31 -24.21 -20.54
N LYS A 9 -25.02 -23.87 -19.27
CA LYS A 9 -24.97 -24.82 -18.15
C LYS A 9 -26.26 -24.86 -17.30
N GLY A 10 -27.38 -24.37 -17.84
CA GLY A 10 -28.65 -24.28 -17.14
C GLY A 10 -29.78 -25.07 -17.80
N SER A 11 -29.73 -26.40 -17.78
CA SER A 11 -30.93 -27.23 -18.00
C SER A 11 -30.72 -28.64 -17.47
N LEU A 12 -31.04 -28.87 -16.20
CA LEU A 12 -31.31 -30.20 -15.66
C LEU A 12 -32.81 -30.28 -15.38
N ARG A 13 -33.60 -30.51 -16.44
CA ARG A 13 -34.97 -31.01 -16.29
C ARG A 13 -34.91 -32.54 -16.30
N GLN A 14 -34.64 -33.14 -15.14
CA GLN A 14 -34.95 -34.55 -14.94
C GLN A 14 -36.37 -34.67 -14.38
N LEU A 15 -37.23 -35.37 -15.12
CA LEU A 15 -38.59 -35.72 -14.74
C LEU A 15 -38.51 -36.83 -13.68
N ALA A 16 -39.00 -36.56 -12.47
CA ALA A 16 -39.05 -37.55 -11.40
C ALA A 16 -40.27 -38.46 -11.60
N THR A 17 -40.03 -39.75 -11.86
CA THR A 17 -41.08 -40.79 -11.90
C THR A 17 -41.44 -41.19 -10.47
N VAL A 18 -42.72 -41.08 -10.11
CA VAL A 18 -43.23 -41.54 -8.80
C VAL A 18 -43.55 -43.03 -8.88
N THR A 19 -42.94 -43.82 -8.00
CA THR A 19 -43.26 -45.25 -7.80
C THR A 19 -44.11 -45.40 -6.54
N VAL A 20 -45.25 -46.10 -6.65
CA VAL A 20 -46.16 -46.35 -5.53
C VAL A 20 -45.59 -47.45 -4.62
N ALA A 21 -45.63 -47.23 -3.31
CA ALA A 21 -45.14 -48.18 -2.30
C ALA A 21 -46.08 -49.39 -2.13
N THR A 22 -45.50 -50.59 -2.03
CA THR A 22 -46.21 -51.84 -1.72
C THR A 22 -46.28 -52.05 -0.19
N THR A 23 -47.37 -52.64 0.29
CA THR A 23 -47.61 -52.94 1.71
C THR A 23 -46.70 -54.04 2.25
N ALA A 24 -46.11 -53.81 3.44
CA ALA A 24 -45.19 -54.75 4.08
C ALA A 24 -45.94 -55.83 4.89
N THR A 25 -45.56 -57.09 4.71
CA THR A 25 -45.95 -58.21 5.57
C THR A 25 -44.99 -58.30 6.75
N VAL A 26 -45.51 -58.40 7.98
CA VAL A 26 -44.72 -58.50 9.22
C VAL A 26 -44.17 -59.92 9.38
N GLY A 27 -42.84 -60.06 9.33
CA GLY A 27 -42.10 -61.26 9.73
C GLY A 27 -41.51 -61.11 11.13
N PRO A 28 -41.24 -62.22 11.84
CA PRO A 28 -40.94 -62.20 13.27
C PRO A 28 -39.62 -61.50 13.62
N ASP A 29 -39.64 -60.80 14.75
CA ASP A 29 -38.57 -59.97 15.31
C ASP A 29 -37.21 -60.70 15.37
N SER A 30 -36.28 -60.29 14.51
CA SER A 30 -34.85 -60.48 14.77
C SER A 30 -34.29 -59.20 15.40
N LEU A 31 -33.68 -59.32 16.57
CA LEU A 31 -33.03 -58.20 17.27
C LEU A 31 -32.04 -57.47 16.34
N PRO A 32 -32.04 -56.12 16.29
CA PRO A 32 -31.12 -55.39 15.42
C PRO A 32 -29.69 -55.54 15.93
N SER A 33 -28.86 -56.24 15.17
CA SER A 33 -27.41 -56.24 15.37
C SER A 33 -26.85 -54.89 14.93
N VAL A 34 -26.31 -54.12 15.88
CA VAL A 34 -25.69 -52.82 15.59
C VAL A 34 -24.33 -53.07 14.94
N ALA A 35 -24.17 -52.69 13.67
CA ALA A 35 -22.87 -52.74 13.00
C ALA A 35 -21.98 -51.60 13.51
N SER A 36 -20.72 -51.91 13.85
CA SER A 36 -19.72 -50.89 14.22
C SER A 36 -19.52 -49.90 13.05
N VAL A 37 -19.74 -48.62 13.33
CA VAL A 37 -19.44 -47.53 12.41
C VAL A 37 -17.92 -47.39 12.30
N ALA A 38 -17.37 -47.59 11.11
CA ALA A 38 -15.96 -47.33 10.83
C ALA A 38 -15.71 -45.81 10.91
N THR A 39 -14.83 -45.39 11.82
CA THR A 39 -14.36 -44.01 11.90
C THR A 39 -13.47 -43.70 10.70
N VAL A 40 -13.96 -42.82 9.81
CA VAL A 40 -13.15 -42.28 8.71
C VAL A 40 -12.18 -41.27 9.28
N SER A 41 -10.88 -41.58 9.20
CA SER A 41 -9.81 -40.64 9.53
C SER A 41 -9.67 -39.66 8.37
N VAL A 42 -10.12 -38.41 8.56
CA VAL A 42 -9.86 -37.33 7.60
C VAL A 42 -8.42 -36.88 7.80
N ALA A 43 -7.58 -37.08 6.78
CA ALA A 43 -6.24 -36.50 6.76
C ALA A 43 -6.36 -34.98 6.76
N ASN A 44 -5.99 -34.35 7.88
CA ASN A 44 -5.95 -32.91 7.97
C ASN A 44 -4.66 -32.42 7.27
N ALA A 45 -4.73 -32.25 5.96
CA ALA A 45 -3.67 -31.56 5.23
C ALA A 45 -3.62 -30.13 5.78
N GLN A 46 -2.59 -29.82 6.57
CA GLN A 46 -2.32 -28.47 7.03
C GLN A 46 -2.00 -27.62 5.80
N LYS A 47 -3.04 -27.05 5.19
CA LYS A 47 -2.89 -25.99 4.22
C LYS A 47 -2.41 -24.78 5.00
N GLN A 48 -1.11 -24.49 4.89
CA GLN A 48 -0.54 -23.22 5.37
C GLN A 48 -1.49 -22.10 4.95
N ALA A 49 -1.92 -21.28 5.91
CA ALA A 49 -2.66 -20.08 5.59
C ALA A 49 -1.73 -19.18 4.76
N ALA A 50 -2.27 -18.47 3.77
CA ALA A 50 -1.46 -17.57 2.94
C ALA A 50 -0.78 -16.44 3.76
N ASN A 51 -1.20 -16.28 5.00
CA ASN A 51 -0.82 -15.29 5.99
C ASN A 51 0.10 -15.85 7.09
N ASP A 52 0.55 -17.12 7.00
CA ASP A 52 1.45 -17.70 7.99
C ASP A 52 2.81 -16.98 8.00
N ALA A 53 3.24 -16.55 9.17
CA ALA A 53 4.48 -15.78 9.40
C ALA A 53 5.77 -16.50 8.97
N ALA A 54 5.69 -17.79 8.62
CA ALA A 54 6.81 -18.54 8.04
C ALA A 54 7.11 -18.13 6.58
N ALA A 55 6.16 -17.51 5.88
CA ALA A 55 6.41 -16.90 4.56
C ALA A 55 7.17 -15.55 4.65
N THR A 56 7.36 -15.01 5.87
CA THR A 56 7.92 -13.68 6.16
C THR A 56 9.47 -13.65 6.15
N THR A 57 10.14 -14.74 5.75
CA THR A 57 11.59 -14.72 5.53
C THR A 57 11.99 -14.19 4.16
N ALA A 58 11.03 -13.91 3.28
CA ALA A 58 11.28 -13.23 2.02
C ALA A 58 11.31 -11.72 2.26
N ASP A 59 12.39 -11.06 1.85
CA ASP A 59 12.49 -9.61 1.73
C ASP A 59 11.17 -9.02 1.17
N PRO A 60 10.46 -8.16 1.93
CA PRO A 60 9.18 -7.61 1.52
C PRO A 60 9.30 -6.73 0.26
N ASP A 61 10.49 -6.16 0.01
CA ASP A 61 10.73 -5.25 -1.10
C ASP A 61 11.18 -5.95 -2.38
N ARG A 62 11.28 -7.30 -2.37
CA ARG A 62 11.80 -8.10 -3.50
C ARG A 62 11.14 -7.79 -4.85
N TRP A 63 9.85 -7.47 -4.85
CA TRP A 63 9.07 -7.17 -6.06
C TRP A 63 8.71 -5.69 -6.21
N CYS A 64 9.14 -4.84 -5.28
CA CYS A 64 8.92 -3.40 -5.33
C CYS A 64 9.89 -2.74 -6.32
N TRP A 65 9.86 -1.41 -6.42
CA TRP A 65 10.83 -0.64 -7.21
C TRP A 65 12.27 -1.08 -6.90
N PRO A 66 13.11 -1.38 -7.92
CA PRO A 66 12.94 -1.07 -9.35
C PRO A 66 12.26 -2.16 -10.20
N HIS A 67 11.77 -3.24 -9.60
CA HIS A 67 11.18 -4.38 -10.33
C HIS A 67 9.69 -4.20 -10.67
N SER A 68 9.00 -3.28 -9.98
CA SER A 68 7.64 -2.85 -10.30
C SER A 68 7.42 -1.37 -9.94
N GLU A 69 6.23 -0.84 -10.20
CA GLU A 69 5.83 0.51 -9.80
C GLU A 69 5.56 0.64 -8.28
N ALA A 70 5.40 -0.48 -7.57
CA ALA A 70 5.11 -0.48 -6.13
C ALA A 70 6.27 0.12 -5.34
N MET A 71 5.95 0.98 -4.38
CA MET A 71 6.96 1.60 -3.52
C MET A 71 7.62 0.55 -2.61
N ASN A 72 8.94 0.60 -2.49
CA ASN A 72 9.66 -0.16 -1.46
C ASN A 72 9.56 0.54 -0.09
N THR A 73 9.99 -0.14 0.97
CA THR A 73 9.91 0.37 2.34
C THR A 73 10.61 1.73 2.50
N GLY A 74 11.79 1.92 1.89
CA GLY A 74 12.52 3.19 1.97
C GLY A 74 11.81 4.35 1.26
N GLU A 75 11.15 4.08 0.12
CA GLU A 75 10.31 5.07 -0.56
C GLU A 75 9.09 5.44 0.30
N ILE A 76 8.46 4.47 0.98
CA ILE A 76 7.31 4.70 1.88
C ILE A 76 7.72 5.54 3.09
N ASP A 77 8.87 5.24 3.71
CA ASP A 77 9.39 6.01 4.84
C ASP A 77 9.64 7.47 4.43
N THR A 78 10.29 7.67 3.28
CA THR A 78 10.58 9.00 2.74
C THR A 78 9.30 9.76 2.39
N PHE A 79 8.32 9.10 1.76
CA PHE A 79 7.02 9.68 1.45
C PHE A 79 6.30 10.13 2.73
N THR A 80 6.25 9.27 3.75
CA THR A 80 5.58 9.56 5.02
C THR A 80 6.26 10.73 5.74
N ALA A 81 7.59 10.75 5.77
CA ALA A 81 8.36 11.86 6.34
C ALA A 81 8.09 13.19 5.61
N ARG A 82 7.97 13.16 4.28
CA ARG A 82 7.61 14.34 3.47
C ARG A 82 6.21 14.83 3.76
N VAL A 83 5.21 13.95 3.80
CA VAL A 83 3.83 14.34 4.11
C VAL A 83 3.74 14.98 5.49
N ALA A 84 4.36 14.38 6.51
CA ALA A 84 4.41 14.95 7.85
C ALA A 84 5.08 16.33 7.84
N ARG A 85 6.24 16.46 7.19
CA ARG A 85 6.94 17.75 7.10
C ARG A 85 6.14 18.81 6.35
N PHE A 86 5.50 18.46 5.24
CA PHE A 86 4.76 19.43 4.43
C PHE A 86 3.50 19.92 5.16
N THR A 87 2.82 19.02 5.86
CA THR A 87 1.69 19.37 6.73
C THR A 87 2.13 20.21 7.94
N ASP A 88 3.26 19.90 8.56
CA ASP A 88 3.89 20.76 9.59
C ASP A 88 4.25 22.16 9.06
N LYS A 89 4.52 22.26 7.76
CA LYS A 89 4.74 23.53 7.05
C LYS A 89 3.45 24.23 6.61
N GLY A 90 2.30 23.65 6.90
CA GLY A 90 0.98 24.25 6.67
C GLY A 90 0.40 23.97 5.28
N LEU A 91 0.91 22.98 4.54
CA LEU A 91 0.18 22.44 3.39
C LEU A 91 -1.00 21.59 3.89
N GLY A 92 -2.13 21.65 3.18
CA GLY A 92 -3.22 20.71 3.42
C GLY A 92 -2.79 19.28 3.11
N LEU A 93 -3.37 18.30 3.80
CA LEU A 93 -2.99 16.88 3.65
C LEU A 93 -2.98 16.42 2.18
N ASN A 94 -4.06 16.70 1.44
CA ASN A 94 -4.16 16.32 0.02
C ASN A 94 -3.05 16.95 -0.83
N ASP A 95 -2.72 18.23 -0.60
CA ASP A 95 -1.66 18.91 -1.35
C ASP A 95 -0.27 18.38 -0.97
N ALA A 96 -0.08 18.05 0.30
CA ALA A 96 1.14 17.43 0.81
C ALA A 96 1.37 16.04 0.20
N GLU A 97 0.34 15.18 0.18
CA GLU A 97 0.39 13.86 -0.46
C GLU A 97 0.66 13.98 -1.96
N ASN A 98 -0.10 14.82 -2.67
CA ASN A 98 0.09 15.05 -4.11
C ASN A 98 1.50 15.56 -4.45
N LEU A 99 2.09 16.38 -3.58
CA LEU A 99 3.45 16.85 -3.75
C LEU A 99 4.47 15.73 -3.47
N ALA A 100 4.31 14.99 -2.37
CA ALA A 100 5.18 13.87 -2.04
C ALA A 100 5.19 12.79 -3.12
N ASP A 101 4.03 12.51 -3.73
CA ASP A 101 3.87 11.54 -4.82
C ASP A 101 4.68 11.92 -6.07
N LYS A 102 4.72 13.22 -6.39
CA LYS A 102 5.57 13.75 -7.47
C LYS A 102 7.05 13.60 -7.13
N LEU A 103 7.43 13.74 -5.86
CA LEU A 103 8.81 13.61 -5.41
C LEU A 103 9.28 12.15 -5.36
N VAL A 104 8.40 11.18 -5.14
CA VAL A 104 8.74 9.74 -5.30
C VAL A 104 9.21 9.49 -6.73
N LYS A 105 8.47 9.98 -7.74
CA LYS A 105 8.87 9.85 -9.14
C LYS A 105 10.21 10.54 -9.43
N ARG A 106 10.41 11.73 -8.88
CA ARG A 106 11.69 12.47 -8.99
C ARG A 106 12.86 11.63 -8.47
N ASP A 107 12.71 11.00 -7.31
CA ASP A 107 13.81 10.27 -6.67
C ASP A 107 14.23 9.01 -7.41
N ARG A 108 13.34 8.46 -8.25
CA ARG A 108 13.65 7.34 -9.14
C ARG A 108 14.52 7.77 -10.34
N GLU A 109 14.52 9.06 -10.66
CA GLU A 109 15.32 9.65 -11.74
C GLU A 109 16.62 10.26 -11.18
N PRO A 110 17.65 10.49 -12.03
CA PRO A 110 18.87 11.19 -11.63
C PRO A 110 18.64 12.72 -11.48
N ASP A 111 17.57 13.12 -10.79
CA ASP A 111 17.25 14.51 -10.47
C ASP A 111 17.64 14.86 -9.02
N ASP A 112 18.72 15.63 -8.89
CA ASP A 112 19.24 16.09 -7.60
C ASP A 112 18.54 17.36 -7.06
N ARG A 113 17.57 17.92 -7.81
CA ARG A 113 16.85 19.12 -7.39
C ARG A 113 16.03 18.83 -6.15
N ARG A 114 15.92 19.80 -5.25
CA ARG A 114 15.16 19.71 -4.00
C ARG A 114 14.24 20.91 -3.82
N LEU A 115 13.16 20.72 -3.07
CA LEU A 115 12.30 21.81 -2.60
C LEU A 115 12.85 22.40 -1.30
N CYS A 116 12.67 23.70 -1.08
CA CYS A 116 12.92 24.28 0.24
C CYS A 116 12.04 23.62 1.32
N LEU A 117 10.84 23.15 0.97
CA LEU A 117 9.97 22.40 1.87
C LEU A 117 10.63 21.12 2.41
N GLU A 118 11.55 20.50 1.67
CA GLU A 118 12.31 19.32 2.12
C GLU A 118 13.50 19.69 3.02
N CYS A 119 13.95 20.95 3.00
CA CYS A 119 15.17 21.39 3.66
C CYS A 119 14.93 21.71 5.14
N SER A 120 15.64 21.02 6.05
CA SER A 120 15.65 21.23 7.52
C SER A 120 15.87 22.69 7.94
N HIS A 121 16.53 23.49 7.10
CA HIS A 121 16.83 24.90 7.37
C HIS A 121 15.69 25.87 7.05
N LEU A 122 14.59 25.41 6.44
CA LEU A 122 13.42 26.27 6.19
C LEU A 122 12.71 26.62 7.52
N ALA A 123 12.72 27.90 7.85
CA ALA A 123 11.97 28.51 8.95
C ALA A 123 10.64 29.07 8.47
N GLY A 124 9.68 29.23 9.39
CA GLY A 124 8.33 29.70 9.09
C GLY A 124 7.31 28.57 8.91
N HIS A 125 6.05 28.99 8.82
CA HIS A 125 4.88 28.19 8.48
C HIS A 125 3.93 29.06 7.64
N ALA A 126 3.37 28.51 6.56
CA ALA A 126 2.49 29.21 5.62
C ALA A 126 3.08 30.42 4.85
N ALA A 127 2.34 30.85 3.81
CA ALA A 127 2.74 31.91 2.90
C ALA A 127 2.95 33.26 3.62
N GLY A 128 4.19 33.73 3.65
CA GLY A 128 4.55 35.07 4.16
C GLY A 128 5.53 35.08 5.34
N SER A 129 5.84 33.93 5.94
CA SER A 129 6.78 33.83 7.07
C SER A 129 8.05 33.03 6.78
N TRP A 130 8.27 32.65 5.51
CA TRP A 130 9.36 31.78 5.12
C TRP A 130 10.72 32.46 5.22
N GLY A 131 11.69 31.76 5.82
CA GLY A 131 13.07 32.19 5.88
C GLY A 131 14.06 31.04 5.75
N CYS A 132 15.19 31.26 5.09
CA CYS A 132 16.25 30.28 5.01
C CYS A 132 17.25 30.47 6.15
N ARG A 133 17.35 29.51 7.09
CA ARG A 133 18.38 29.57 8.15
C ARG A 133 19.79 29.27 7.63
N ASN A 134 19.91 28.66 6.46
CA ASN A 134 21.17 28.37 5.79
C ASN A 134 21.42 29.34 4.62
N TRP A 135 20.95 30.58 4.74
CA TRP A 135 20.90 31.57 3.67
C TRP A 135 22.25 31.82 3.00
N GLN A 136 23.35 31.78 3.76
CA GLN A 136 24.69 32.05 3.24
C GLN A 136 25.15 30.94 2.28
N ALA A 137 25.03 29.68 2.69
CA ALA A 137 25.37 28.54 1.82
C ALA A 137 24.35 28.36 0.68
N ALA A 138 23.09 28.74 0.91
CA ALA A 138 22.05 28.70 -0.10
C ALA A 138 22.12 29.85 -1.11
N GLY A 139 22.98 30.86 -0.90
CA GLY A 139 23.07 32.04 -1.75
C GLY A 139 21.80 32.91 -1.77
N ILE A 140 20.96 32.81 -0.73
CA ILE A 140 19.67 33.52 -0.65
C ILE A 140 19.86 34.99 -0.27
N ALA A 141 20.84 35.29 0.59
CA ALA A 141 21.05 36.63 1.12
C ALA A 141 22.52 36.88 1.52
N ILE A 142 22.88 38.15 1.75
CA ILE A 142 24.17 38.55 2.35
C ILE A 142 24.05 38.69 3.88
N ARG A 143 22.84 38.98 4.38
CA ARG A 143 22.56 39.17 5.81
C ARG A 143 21.33 38.36 6.21
N ALA A 144 21.31 37.87 7.45
CA ALA A 144 20.21 37.04 7.96
C ALA A 144 18.83 37.72 7.89
N LYS A 145 18.75 39.04 8.08
CA LYS A 145 17.48 39.78 8.00
C LYS A 145 16.85 39.80 6.59
N ASP A 146 17.68 39.58 5.57
CA ASP A 146 17.26 39.59 4.16
C ASP A 146 17.00 38.15 3.66
N ALA A 147 17.02 37.15 4.55
CA ALA A 147 16.89 35.72 4.22
C ALA A 147 15.44 35.24 4.01
N ALA A 148 14.50 36.16 3.80
CA ALA A 148 13.12 35.83 3.52
C ALA A 148 13.02 35.11 2.17
N VAL A 149 12.15 34.10 2.09
CA VAL A 149 11.97 33.29 0.88
C VAL A 149 10.54 33.43 0.39
N SER A 150 10.34 33.60 -0.92
CA SER A 150 8.98 33.68 -1.48
C SER A 150 8.28 32.33 -1.44
N ALA A 151 6.94 32.34 -1.33
CA ALA A 151 6.16 31.10 -1.37
C ALA A 151 6.39 30.32 -2.68
N THR A 152 6.58 31.01 -3.81
CA THR A 152 6.93 30.40 -5.10
C THR A 152 8.25 29.65 -5.02
N LEU A 153 9.29 30.28 -4.46
CA LEU A 153 10.58 29.62 -4.30
C LEU A 153 10.50 28.44 -3.32
N VAL A 154 9.61 28.49 -2.33
CA VAL A 154 9.43 27.36 -1.41
C VAL A 154 8.91 26.08 -2.10
N HIS A 155 8.07 26.24 -3.14
CA HIS A 155 7.43 25.14 -3.88
C HIS A 155 8.14 24.76 -5.19
N GLN A 156 9.24 25.43 -5.54
CA GLN A 156 9.97 25.20 -6.79
C GLN A 156 11.19 24.30 -6.58
N LEU A 157 11.35 23.30 -7.45
CA LEU A 157 12.55 22.45 -7.49
C LEU A 157 13.80 23.26 -7.84
N GLN A 158 14.81 23.20 -6.99
CA GLN A 158 16.03 24.01 -7.07
C GLN A 158 17.28 23.16 -6.90
N ARG A 159 18.40 23.65 -7.47
CA ARG A 159 19.75 23.21 -7.12
C ARG A 159 20.40 24.28 -6.26
N GLY A 160 21.22 23.87 -5.31
CA GLY A 160 21.98 24.81 -4.50
C GLY A 160 22.74 24.13 -3.38
N ASP A 161 23.83 24.76 -2.96
CA ASP A 161 24.68 24.24 -1.88
C ASP A 161 23.98 24.25 -0.52
N GLY A 162 22.90 25.05 -0.39
CA GLY A 162 22.03 25.09 0.78
C GLY A 162 21.38 23.75 1.14
N PHE A 163 21.28 22.81 0.19
CA PHE A 163 20.67 21.49 0.38
C PHE A 163 21.67 20.39 0.76
N LYS A 164 22.98 20.62 0.68
CA LYS A 164 24.03 19.60 0.89
C LYS A 164 24.09 19.03 2.32
N LYS A 165 23.41 19.66 3.28
CA LYS A 165 23.31 19.21 4.68
C LYS A 165 21.86 19.36 5.14
N GLY A 166 21.13 18.25 5.27
CA GLY A 166 19.80 18.25 5.90
C GLY A 166 18.60 18.48 4.98
N ALA A 167 18.62 17.93 3.76
CA ALA A 167 17.35 17.48 3.18
C ALA A 167 16.83 16.30 4.02
N LEU A 168 15.50 16.20 4.19
CA LEU A 168 14.88 14.95 4.68
C LEU A 168 15.36 13.75 3.87
#